data_AF-A0A353TXA0-F1
#
_entry.id   AF-A0A353TXA0-F1
#
_cell.length_a   1.000
_cell.length_b   1.000
_cell.length_c   1.000
_cell.angle_alpha   90.00
_cell.angle_beta   90.00
_cell.angle_gamma   90.00
#
_symmetry.space_group_name_H-M   'P 1'
#
loop_
_entity.id
_entity.type
_entity.pdbx_description
1 polymer ?
#
loop_
_entity_poly.entity_id
_entity_poly.type
_entity_poly.pdbx_seq_one_letter_code
_entity_poly.pdbx_strand_id
1 'polypeptide(L)'
;MTYYEKIRELTKSVPSALVDFGLPRDLARTPTQASSNFITNKEQGDWAENLLFRAINETSKNFVAVKYGKSDDLIAGEARFDTFYQDFQDELDTIGKRPD
;
A
#
# COMPACT_ATOMS: atom_id res chain seq x y z
N MET A 1 -13.82 25.15 10.48
CA MET A 1 -12.56 24.39 10.62
C MET A 1 -12.80 22.97 10.14
N THR A 2 -12.11 22.55 9.10
CA THR A 2 -12.09 21.16 8.66
C THR A 2 -11.22 20.30 9.59
N TYR A 3 -11.40 18.99 9.58
CA TYR A 3 -10.54 18.06 10.33
C TYR A 3 -9.06 18.24 9.98
N TYR A 4 -8.76 18.48 8.69
CA TYR A 4 -7.41 18.73 8.19
C TYR A 4 -6.75 19.96 8.83
N GLU A 5 -7.47 21.08 8.89
CA GLU A 5 -7.00 22.32 9.51
C GLU A 5 -6.71 22.13 11.00
N LYS A 6 -7.57 21.38 11.69
CA LYS A 6 -7.39 21.07 13.12
C LYS A 6 -6.12 20.27 13.38
N ILE A 7 -5.84 19.25 12.56
CA ILE A 7 -4.59 18.48 12.66
C ILE A 7 -3.40 19.40 12.40
N ARG A 8 -3.45 20.23 11.37
CA ARG A 8 -2.35 21.14 11.01
C ARG A 8 -2.01 22.14 12.12
N GLU A 9 -3.00 22.62 12.87
CA GLU A 9 -2.71 23.47 14.04
C GLU A 9 -2.12 22.66 15.20
N LEU A 10 -2.57 21.42 15.42
CA LEU A 10 -2.01 20.55 16.44
C LEU A 10 -0.55 20.19 16.17
N THR A 11 -0.16 19.94 14.92
CA THR A 11 1.23 19.60 14.57
C THR A 11 2.20 20.74 14.87
N LYS A 12 1.76 22.01 14.84
CA LYS A 12 2.60 23.16 15.22
C LYS A 12 2.96 23.19 16.70
N SER A 13 2.18 22.53 17.55
CA SER A 13 2.47 22.44 19.00
C SER A 13 3.53 21.38 19.34
N VAL A 14 3.88 20.52 18.38
CA VAL A 14 4.88 19.48 18.55
C VAL A 14 6.28 20.10 18.41
N PRO A 15 7.18 19.96 19.41
CA PRO A 15 8.55 20.42 19.30
C PRO A 15 9.30 19.74 18.13
N SER A 16 10.01 20.52 17.32
CA SER A 16 10.85 20.00 16.22
C SER A 16 11.96 19.07 16.70
N ALA A 17 12.39 19.20 17.95
CA ALA A 17 13.34 18.30 18.60
C ALA A 17 12.81 16.86 18.75
N LEU A 18 11.48 16.66 18.76
CA LEU A 18 10.87 15.33 18.78
C LEU A 18 10.62 14.83 17.35
N VAL A 19 9.99 15.65 16.53
CA VAL A 19 9.66 15.34 15.13
C VAL A 19 9.68 16.63 14.32
N ASP A 20 10.54 16.68 13.29
CA ASP A 20 10.56 17.79 12.34
C ASP A 20 9.76 17.42 11.07
N PHE A 21 8.55 17.98 10.98
CA PHE A 21 7.66 17.80 9.82
C PHE A 21 8.12 18.58 8.57
N GLY A 22 9.16 19.42 8.68
CA GLY A 22 9.74 20.16 7.55
C GLY A 22 10.84 19.41 6.81
N LEU A 23 11.32 18.28 7.35
CA LEU A 23 12.32 17.45 6.67
C LEU A 23 11.67 16.63 5.55
N PRO A 24 12.36 16.48 4.40
CA PRO A 24 11.92 15.53 3.39
C PRO A 24 11.95 14.12 3.98
N ARG A 25 10.97 13.29 3.58
CA ARG A 25 10.93 11.88 4.00
C ARG A 25 12.13 11.15 3.40
N ASP A 26 12.76 10.28 4.20
CA ASP A 26 13.73 9.32 3.68
C ASP A 26 13.05 8.33 2.71
N LEU A 27 13.63 8.20 1.52
CA LEU A 27 13.17 7.23 0.54
C LEU A 27 13.25 5.82 1.13
N ALA A 28 12.14 5.09 1.05
CA ALA A 28 12.10 3.70 1.48
C ALA A 28 13.07 2.89 0.61
N ARG A 29 13.89 2.04 1.25
CA ARG A 29 14.81 1.18 0.51
C ARG A 29 14.01 0.14 -0.27
N THR A 30 14.12 0.19 -1.59
CA THR A 30 13.50 -0.80 -2.48
C THR A 30 13.98 -2.21 -2.12
N PRO A 31 13.06 -3.13 -1.81
CA PRO A 31 13.40 -4.54 -1.65
C PRO A 31 14.01 -5.10 -2.93
N THR A 32 15.12 -5.82 -2.81
CA THR A 32 15.84 -6.38 -3.97
C THR A 32 15.48 -7.84 -4.25
N GLN A 33 14.89 -8.53 -3.28
CA GLN A 33 14.50 -9.93 -3.39
C GLN A 33 13.24 -10.20 -2.56
N ALA A 34 12.42 -11.14 -3.04
CA ALA A 34 11.37 -11.76 -2.25
C ALA A 34 11.77 -13.20 -1.88
N SER A 35 11.47 -13.60 -0.64
CA SER A 35 11.71 -14.99 -0.23
C SER A 35 10.75 -15.95 -0.94
N SER A 36 11.21 -17.17 -1.23
CA SER A 36 10.37 -18.20 -1.87
C SER A 36 9.07 -18.45 -1.09
N ASN A 37 9.12 -18.46 0.25
CA ASN A 37 7.95 -18.64 1.10
C ASN A 37 6.94 -17.49 0.94
N PHE A 38 7.42 -16.25 0.81
CA PHE A 38 6.55 -15.10 0.55
C PHE A 38 5.84 -15.24 -0.80
N ILE A 39 6.57 -15.61 -1.85
CA ILE A 39 5.99 -15.80 -3.19
C ILE A 39 4.93 -16.90 -3.15
N THR A 40 5.24 -18.08 -2.59
CA THR A 40 4.27 -19.17 -2.47
C THR A 40 3.03 -18.78 -1.69
N ASN A 41 3.18 -18.07 -0.57
CA ASN A 41 2.04 -17.61 0.23
C ASN A 41 1.19 -16.57 -0.53
N LYS A 42 1.82 -15.67 -1.28
CA LYS A 42 1.12 -14.71 -2.15
C LYS A 42 0.27 -15.45 -3.18
N GLU A 43 0.87 -16.34 -3.97
CA GLU A 43 0.17 -17.08 -5.02
C GLU A 43 -1.00 -17.91 -4.48
N GLN A 44 -0.84 -18.53 -3.31
CA GLN A 44 -1.92 -19.27 -2.65
C GLN A 44 -3.05 -18.34 -2.18
N GLY A 45 -2.71 -17.17 -1.64
CA GLY A 45 -3.66 -16.14 -1.24
C GLY A 45 -4.45 -15.60 -2.43
N ASP A 46 -3.75 -15.24 -3.52
CA ASP A 46 -4.35 -14.72 -4.74
C ASP A 46 -5.26 -15.76 -5.41
N TRP A 47 -4.86 -17.03 -5.40
CA TRP A 47 -5.71 -18.13 -5.86
C TRP A 47 -6.99 -18.26 -5.02
N ALA A 48 -6.87 -18.23 -3.69
CA ALA A 48 -8.01 -18.36 -2.78
C ALA A 48 -8.98 -17.17 -2.92
N GLU A 49 -8.46 -15.95 -3.03
CA GLU A 49 -9.26 -14.75 -3.25
C GLU A 49 -10.00 -14.85 -4.60
N ASN A 50 -9.30 -15.22 -5.67
CA ASN A 50 -9.91 -15.38 -7.00
C ASN A 50 -11.01 -16.44 -7.03
N LEU A 51 -10.83 -17.56 -6.32
CA LEU A 51 -11.83 -18.61 -6.23
C LEU A 51 -13.11 -18.09 -5.56
N LEU A 52 -12.99 -17.43 -4.42
CA LEU A 52 -14.13 -16.89 -3.69
C LEU A 52 -14.82 -15.77 -4.48
N PHE A 53 -14.03 -14.88 -5.08
CA PHE A 53 -14.51 -13.79 -5.91
C PHE A 53 -15.39 -14.31 -7.06
N ARG A 54 -14.90 -15.32 -7.79
CA ARG A 54 -15.66 -15.97 -8.87
C ARG A 54 -16.90 -16.66 -8.34
N ALA A 55 -16.78 -17.44 -7.27
CA ALA A 55 -17.92 -18.15 -6.68
C ALA A 55 -19.05 -17.18 -6.31
N ILE A 56 -18.75 -16.03 -5.70
CA ILE A 56 -19.75 -15.02 -5.38
C ILE A 56 -20.37 -14.45 -6.66
N ASN A 57 -19.55 -13.99 -7.61
CA ASN A 57 -20.05 -13.30 -8.80
C ASN A 57 -20.79 -14.22 -9.80
N GLU A 58 -20.48 -15.51 -9.80
CA GLU A 58 -21.13 -16.49 -10.67
C GLU A 58 -22.43 -17.05 -10.07
N THR A 59 -22.54 -17.10 -8.73
CA THR A 59 -23.68 -17.77 -8.06
C THR A 59 -24.62 -16.84 -7.32
N SER A 60 -24.15 -15.69 -6.84
CA SER A 60 -24.95 -14.75 -6.07
C SER A 60 -25.79 -13.88 -6.99
N LYS A 61 -27.10 -13.79 -6.70
CA LYS A 61 -28.01 -12.86 -7.39
C LYS A 61 -28.15 -11.52 -6.67
N ASN A 62 -27.70 -11.45 -5.42
CA ASN A 62 -27.96 -10.33 -4.52
C ASN A 62 -26.70 -9.52 -4.20
N PHE A 63 -25.52 -10.11 -4.40
CA PHE A 63 -24.24 -9.50 -4.05
C PHE A 63 -23.26 -9.64 -5.21
N VAL A 64 -22.45 -8.62 -5.40
CA VAL A 64 -21.34 -8.59 -6.35
C VAL A 64 -20.07 -8.35 -5.55
N ALA A 65 -19.10 -9.26 -5.67
CA ALA A 65 -17.76 -9.06 -5.16
C ALA A 65 -16.99 -8.13 -6.11
N VAL A 66 -16.30 -7.13 -5.56
CA VAL A 66 -15.45 -6.20 -6.31
C VAL A 66 -14.06 -6.24 -5.68
N LYS A 67 -13.02 -6.37 -6.51
CA LYS A 67 -11.64 -6.31 -6.03
C LYS A 67 -11.30 -4.87 -5.66
N TYR A 68 -10.63 -4.70 -4.53
CA TYR A 68 -10.19 -3.40 -4.03
C TYR A 68 -8.71 -3.49 -3.65
N GLY A 69 -7.93 -2.50 -4.08
CA GLY A 69 -6.48 -2.43 -3.83
C GLY A 69 -5.64 -2.62 -5.09
N LYS A 70 -4.31 -2.54 -4.91
CA LYS A 70 -3.31 -2.68 -5.96
C LYS A 70 -2.87 -4.14 -6.03
N SER A 71 -3.43 -4.90 -6.97
CA SER A 71 -3.15 -6.33 -7.18
C SER A 71 -2.18 -6.51 -8.35
N ASP A 72 -0.99 -5.91 -8.22
CA ASP A 72 0.06 -6.06 -9.22
C ASP A 72 0.91 -7.31 -8.92
N ASP A 73 1.38 -7.98 -9.97
CA ASP A 73 2.12 -9.25 -9.86
C ASP A 73 3.63 -9.03 -9.72
N LEU A 74 4.11 -7.78 -9.76
CA LEU A 74 5.53 -7.45 -9.70
C LEU A 74 6.16 -7.88 -8.37
N ILE A 75 7.19 -8.72 -8.46
CA ILE A 75 7.95 -9.23 -7.31
C ILE A 75 9.28 -8.48 -7.17
N ALA A 76 9.74 -8.30 -5.94
CA ALA A 76 11.04 -7.74 -5.65
C ALA A 76 12.17 -8.52 -6.35
N GLY A 77 12.94 -7.83 -7.19
CA GLY A 77 14.01 -8.41 -8.01
C GLY A 77 13.65 -8.58 -9.50
N GLU A 78 12.39 -8.38 -9.87
CA GLU A 78 11.97 -8.35 -11.28
C GLU A 78 12.25 -6.99 -11.93
N ALA A 79 12.39 -6.98 -13.26
CA ALA A 79 12.55 -5.75 -14.01
C ALA A 79 11.34 -4.83 -13.78
N ARG A 80 11.61 -3.55 -13.51
CA ARG A 80 10.62 -2.49 -13.22
C ARG A 80 9.99 -2.50 -11.82
N PHE A 81 10.31 -3.46 -10.97
CA PHE A 81 9.82 -3.47 -9.58
C PHE A 81 10.26 -2.22 -8.80
N ASP A 82 11.47 -1.74 -9.06
CA ASP A 82 12.02 -0.51 -8.48
C ASP A 82 11.16 0.71 -8.79
N THR A 83 10.79 0.90 -10.05
CA THR A 83 9.92 2.00 -10.48
C THR A 83 8.52 1.88 -9.87
N PHE A 84 7.94 0.68 -9.90
CA PHE A 84 6.63 0.42 -9.31
C PHE A 84 6.61 0.69 -7.80
N TYR A 85 7.65 0.24 -7.10
CA TYR A 85 7.77 0.42 -5.66
C TYR A 85 7.91 1.90 -5.30
N GLN A 86 8.73 2.66 -6.04
CA GLN A 86 8.90 4.09 -5.78
C GLN A 86 7.63 4.88 -6.10
N ASP A 87 6.98 4.60 -7.24
CA ASP A 87 5.71 5.24 -7.60
C ASP A 87 4.63 4.96 -6.53
N PHE A 88 4.62 3.76 -5.97
CA PHE A 88 3.73 3.41 -4.87
C PHE A 88 4.07 4.15 -3.56
N GLN A 89 5.35 4.34 -3.24
CA GLN A 89 5.76 5.15 -2.08
C GLN A 89 5.34 6.62 -2.25
N ASP A 90 5.53 7.18 -3.44
CA ASP A 90 5.15 8.56 -3.77
C ASP A 90 3.63 8.76 -3.71
N GLU A 91 2.84 7.76 -4.16
CA GLU A 91 1.40 7.71 -4.03
C GLU A 91 0.96 7.73 -2.55
N LEU A 92 1.58 6.88 -1.72
CA LEU A 92 1.29 6.81 -0.29
C LEU A 92 1.65 8.12 0.44
N ASP A 93 2.78 8.72 0.10
CA ASP A 93 3.20 10.02 0.62
C ASP A 93 2.22 11.12 0.24
N THR A 94 1.74 11.13 -1.00
CA THR A 94 0.74 12.09 -1.48
C THR A 94 -0.57 11.99 -0.71
N ILE A 95 -1.00 10.77 -0.38
CA ILE A 95 -2.22 10.50 0.39
C ILE A 95 -1.98 10.73 1.90
N GLY A 96 -0.73 10.88 2.33
CA GLY A 96 -0.35 11.00 3.75
C GLY A 96 -0.51 9.70 4.52
N LYS A 97 -0.57 8.55 3.83
CA LYS A 97 -0.51 7.23 4.45
C LYS A 97 0.94 6.83 4.62
N ARG A 98 1.35 6.57 5.85
CA ARG A 98 2.63 5.90 6.07
C ARG A 98 2.47 4.44 5.63
N PRO A 99 3.28 3.94 4.69
CA PRO A 99 3.40 2.50 4.50
C PRO A 99 3.87 1.90 5.82
N ASP A 100 3.15 0.90 6.32
CA ASP A 100 3.59 0.08 7.45
C ASP A 100 4.84 -0.73 7.06
#